data_AF-A0A2E8YP56-F1
#
_entry.id   AF-A0A2E8YP56-F1
#
_cell.length_a   1.000
_cell.length_b   1.000
_cell.length_c   1.000
_cell.angle_alpha   90.00
_cell.angle_beta   90.00
_cell.angle_gamma   90.00
#
_symmetry.space_group_name_H-M   'P 1'
#
loop_
_entity.id
_entity.type
_entity.pdbx_description
1 polymer ?
#
loop_
_entity_poly.entity_id
_entity_poly.type
_entity_poly.pdbx_seq_one_letter_code
_entity_poly.pdbx_strand_id
1 'polypeptide(L)'
;MKRFIVLYFLVLFSFSATNIYAAGNNASAEWQIKAYSSAAPSFIGDFATIIGGDGKVLREGTNGWTCQAGNPRPFPKEGWKDVHEAMPACSDKEAIKWMMAYMEGKTPQLDNDGWMWMLHGDVGEDNSKAGVLNKNDSTPGQWIESGPHLMLMPKDPSSLDNMNADFTNGAPYVMFPKTIWAHVMIPVEGYYKYQKESAPTK
;
A
#
# COMPACT_ATOMS: atom_id res chain seq x y z
N MET A 1 5.55 4.74 84.29
CA MET A 1 6.22 4.44 83.01
C MET A 1 5.37 3.44 82.23
N LYS A 2 4.67 3.86 81.18
CA LYS A 2 4.01 2.97 80.22
C LYS A 2 4.48 3.41 78.82
N ARG A 3 5.24 2.54 78.16
CA ARG A 3 5.81 2.77 76.82
C ARG A 3 4.72 2.53 75.79
N PHE A 4 4.40 3.55 74.97
CA PHE A 4 3.60 3.37 73.77
C PHE A 4 4.52 2.86 72.65
N ILE A 5 4.24 1.66 72.14
CA ILE A 5 4.89 1.10 70.96
C ILE A 5 4.05 1.54 69.77
N VAL A 6 4.61 2.41 68.92
CA VAL A 6 4.01 2.80 67.64
C VAL A 6 4.55 1.84 66.57
N LEU A 7 3.70 0.93 66.08
CA LEU A 7 4.02 0.10 64.92
C LEU A 7 3.84 0.92 63.64
N TYR A 8 4.92 1.14 62.90
CA TYR A 8 4.87 1.63 61.52
C TYR A 8 4.56 0.47 60.57
N PHE A 9 3.37 0.46 59.96
CA PHE A 9 3.05 -0.43 58.84
C PHE A 9 3.65 0.17 57.56
N LEU A 10 4.65 -0.52 57.01
CA LEU A 10 5.30 -0.16 55.76
C LEU A 10 4.54 -0.86 54.62
N VAL A 11 3.69 -0.13 53.91
CA VAL A 11 2.92 -0.64 52.76
C VAL A 11 3.83 -0.61 51.53
N LEU A 12 4.33 -1.78 51.13
CA LEU A 12 5.07 -1.98 49.88
C LEU A 12 4.08 -2.01 48.70
N PHE A 13 3.95 -0.87 48.00
CA PHE A 13 3.23 -0.82 46.73
C PHE A 13 4.09 -1.48 45.64
N SER A 14 3.72 -2.69 45.23
CA SER A 14 4.31 -3.34 44.06
C SER A 14 3.72 -2.70 42.80
N PHE A 15 4.49 -1.81 42.17
CA PHE A 15 4.14 -1.21 40.89
C PHE A 15 4.30 -2.29 39.80
N SER A 16 3.20 -2.97 39.46
CA SER A 16 3.18 -3.80 38.26
C SER A 16 3.11 -2.86 37.05
N ALA A 17 4.22 -2.67 36.36
CA ALA A 17 4.24 -1.95 35.09
C ALA A 17 3.44 -2.75 34.05
N THR A 18 2.16 -2.43 33.91
CA THR A 18 1.40 -2.81 32.72
C THR A 18 1.99 -2.05 31.55
N ASN A 19 2.78 -2.73 30.72
CA ASN A 19 3.10 -2.25 29.38
C ASN A 19 1.81 -2.22 28.58
N ILE A 20 1.07 -1.12 28.69
CA ILE A 20 0.06 -0.75 27.71
C ILE A 20 0.88 -0.43 26.47
N TYR A 21 0.97 -1.37 25.53
CA TYR A 21 1.35 -1.05 24.17
C TYR A 21 0.37 0.02 23.70
N ALA A 22 0.81 1.28 23.65
CA ALA A 22 0.07 2.32 22.98
C ALA A 22 -0.21 1.80 21.57
N ALA A 23 -1.48 1.71 21.19
CA ALA A 23 -1.86 1.49 19.80
C ALA A 23 -1.04 2.50 18.98
N GLY A 24 -0.14 1.99 18.13
CA GLY A 24 0.83 2.82 17.44
C GLY A 24 0.13 3.95 16.70
N ASN A 25 0.65 5.17 16.83
CA ASN A 25 0.15 6.30 16.05
C ASN A 25 0.54 6.07 14.58
N ASN A 26 -0.36 5.49 13.79
CA ASN A 26 -0.13 5.24 12.38
C ASN A 26 -0.09 6.54 11.55
N ALA A 27 -0.37 7.71 12.15
CA ALA A 27 -0.07 9.01 11.56
C ALA A 27 1.38 9.47 11.81
N SER A 28 2.14 8.81 12.67
CA SER A 28 3.52 9.21 12.97
C SER A 28 4.43 9.07 11.75
N ALA A 29 5.40 9.98 11.63
CA ALA A 29 6.41 9.91 10.55
C ALA A 29 7.20 8.60 10.58
N GLU A 30 7.54 8.10 11.77
CA GLU A 30 8.25 6.82 11.93
C GLU A 30 7.44 5.64 11.38
N TRP A 31 6.15 5.57 11.72
CA TRP A 31 5.29 4.53 11.18
C TRP A 31 5.17 4.63 9.67
N GLN A 32 4.92 5.84 9.14
CA GLN A 32 4.76 6.07 7.71
C GLN A 32 6.04 5.73 6.93
N ILE A 33 7.21 6.12 7.43
CA ILE A 33 8.50 5.74 6.84
C ILE A 33 8.61 4.21 6.72
N LYS A 34 8.36 3.49 7.83
CA LYS A 34 8.45 2.03 7.87
C LYS A 34 7.39 1.36 6.98
N ALA A 35 6.15 1.82 7.05
CA ALA A 35 5.03 1.27 6.31
C ALA A 35 5.25 1.46 4.81
N TYR A 36 5.56 2.68 4.36
CA TYR A 36 5.66 3.00 2.95
C TYR A 36 6.92 2.43 2.32
N SER A 37 8.06 2.43 3.01
CA SER A 37 9.28 1.80 2.51
C SER A 37 9.12 0.28 2.32
N SER A 38 8.24 -0.36 3.08
CA SER A 38 8.00 -1.80 2.99
C SER A 38 7.13 -2.23 1.80
N ALA A 39 6.68 -1.29 0.97
CA ALA A 39 5.96 -1.59 -0.27
C ALA A 39 6.84 -2.20 -1.36
N ALA A 40 8.17 -2.16 -1.22
CA ALA A 40 9.15 -2.76 -2.13
C ALA A 40 10.15 -3.64 -1.37
N PRO A 41 10.96 -4.46 -2.08
CA PRO A 41 12.11 -5.12 -1.47
C PRO A 41 13.02 -4.12 -0.75
N SER A 42 13.66 -4.53 0.34
CA SER A 42 14.45 -3.64 1.20
C SER A 42 15.56 -2.89 0.45
N PHE A 43 16.19 -3.53 -0.54
CA PHE A 43 17.21 -2.89 -1.38
C PHE A 43 16.67 -1.76 -2.29
N ILE A 44 15.34 -1.61 -2.42
CA ILE A 44 14.68 -0.42 -2.99
C ILE A 44 14.13 0.46 -1.87
N GLY A 45 13.32 -0.11 -1.00
CA GLY A 45 12.57 0.61 0.02
C GLY A 45 13.44 1.37 1.02
N ASP A 46 14.59 0.80 1.42
CA ASP A 46 15.48 1.43 2.42
C ASP A 46 16.16 2.70 1.89
N PHE A 47 16.26 2.84 0.57
CA PHE A 47 16.94 3.96 -0.10
C PHE A 47 15.98 4.86 -0.89
N ALA A 48 14.67 4.59 -0.85
CA ALA A 48 13.65 5.39 -1.52
C ALA A 48 13.31 6.67 -0.75
N THR A 49 12.93 7.70 -1.49
CA THR A 49 12.29 8.91 -0.95
C THR A 49 10.94 8.51 -0.39
N ILE A 50 10.60 8.96 0.82
CA ILE A 50 9.30 8.68 1.44
C ILE A 50 8.48 9.95 1.51
N ILE A 51 7.30 9.93 0.91
CA ILE A 51 6.29 10.99 1.01
C ILE A 51 5.24 10.56 2.02
N GLY A 52 5.01 11.39 3.03
CA GLY A 52 3.99 11.20 4.05
C GLY A 52 2.58 11.40 3.50
N GLY A 53 1.58 10.91 4.21
CA GLY A 53 0.17 11.08 3.86
C GLY A 53 -0.30 12.54 3.83
N ASP A 54 0.47 13.47 4.39
CA ASP A 54 0.23 14.92 4.27
C ASP A 54 0.91 15.56 3.04
N GLY A 55 1.57 14.76 2.20
CA GLY A 55 2.28 15.18 1.00
C GLY A 55 3.70 15.70 1.25
N LYS A 56 4.19 15.73 2.50
CA LYS A 56 5.56 16.17 2.80
C LYS A 56 6.56 15.03 2.64
N VAL A 57 7.78 15.36 2.24
CA VAL A 57 8.90 14.40 2.28
C VAL A 57 9.27 14.14 3.75
N LEU A 58 9.20 12.87 4.15
CA LEU A 58 9.59 12.39 5.48
C LEU A 58 11.03 11.88 5.51
N ARG A 59 11.53 11.38 4.37
CA ARG A 59 12.91 10.91 4.20
C ARG A 59 13.32 11.10 2.74
N GLU A 60 14.48 11.71 2.51
CA GLU A 60 15.08 11.78 1.18
C GLU A 60 15.72 10.45 0.79
N GLY A 61 15.53 10.04 -0.46
CA GLY A 61 16.11 8.83 -1.04
C GLY A 61 17.37 9.09 -1.84
N THR A 62 18.01 8.01 -2.28
CA THR A 62 19.25 8.03 -3.06
C THR A 62 19.22 7.12 -4.30
N ASN A 63 18.13 6.37 -4.53
CA ASN A 63 18.04 5.39 -5.61
C ASN A 63 17.01 5.74 -6.71
N GLY A 64 16.38 6.92 -6.63
CA GLY A 64 15.40 7.38 -7.63
C GLY A 64 14.00 6.77 -7.53
N TRP A 65 13.72 5.98 -6.49
CA TRP A 65 12.38 5.49 -6.17
C TRP A 65 11.70 6.37 -5.12
N THR A 66 10.39 6.47 -5.19
CA THR A 66 9.56 7.18 -4.21
C THR A 66 8.49 6.24 -3.66
N CYS A 67 8.37 6.14 -2.34
CA CYS A 67 7.32 5.38 -1.69
C CYS A 67 6.34 6.27 -0.92
N GLN A 68 5.05 5.98 -1.03
CA GLN A 68 3.98 6.74 -0.40
C GLN A 68 2.71 5.89 -0.25
N ALA A 69 1.69 6.42 0.43
CA ALA A 69 0.36 5.81 0.41
C ALA A 69 -0.24 5.87 -1.02
N GLY A 70 -0.73 4.74 -1.52
CA GLY A 70 -1.44 4.63 -2.80
C GLY A 70 -2.96 4.69 -2.65
N ASN A 71 -3.49 4.65 -1.43
CA ASN A 71 -4.94 4.71 -1.21
C ASN A 71 -5.48 6.08 -1.66
N PRO A 72 -6.42 6.12 -2.63
CA PRO A 72 -6.93 7.37 -3.20
C PRO A 72 -7.88 8.12 -2.25
N ARG A 73 -8.24 7.54 -1.09
CA ARG A 73 -9.08 8.18 -0.08
C ARG A 73 -8.28 9.24 0.70
N PRO A 74 -8.94 10.27 1.28
CA PRO A 74 -8.25 11.27 2.09
C PRO A 74 -7.47 10.64 3.26
N PHE A 75 -6.24 11.10 3.47
CA PHE A 75 -5.41 10.63 4.58
C PHE A 75 -6.12 10.86 5.93
N PRO A 76 -6.33 9.80 6.75
CA PRO A 76 -7.03 9.95 8.01
C PRO A 76 -6.21 10.73 9.04
N LYS A 77 -6.88 11.53 9.87
CA LYS A 77 -6.23 12.34 10.93
C LYS A 77 -5.41 11.50 11.92
N GLU A 78 -5.92 10.33 12.28
CA GLU A 78 -5.27 9.38 13.20
C GLU A 78 -4.36 8.37 12.46
N GLY A 79 -4.20 8.55 11.14
CA GLY A 79 -3.47 7.66 10.25
C GLY A 79 -4.30 6.49 9.75
N TRP A 80 -3.72 5.72 8.83
CA TRP A 80 -4.32 4.49 8.31
C TRP A 80 -4.48 3.45 9.43
N LYS A 81 -5.50 2.60 9.33
CA LYS A 81 -5.76 1.50 10.27
C LYS A 81 -4.58 0.53 10.32
N ASP A 82 -4.01 0.20 9.16
CA ASP A 82 -2.85 -0.67 9.01
C ASP A 82 -2.11 -0.39 7.69
N VAL A 83 -1.04 -1.13 7.43
CA VAL A 83 -0.21 -0.94 6.23
C VAL A 83 -0.97 -1.32 4.96
N HIS A 84 -1.90 -2.28 5.03
CA HIS A 84 -2.67 -2.69 3.88
C HIS A 84 -3.70 -1.63 3.50
N GLU A 85 -4.40 -1.03 4.47
CA GLU A 85 -5.32 0.08 4.22
C GLU A 85 -4.59 1.29 3.62
N ALA A 86 -3.33 1.52 3.95
CA ALA A 86 -2.53 2.59 3.32
C ALA A 86 -2.22 2.34 1.83
N MET A 87 -2.33 1.09 1.36
CA MET A 87 -1.98 0.65 0.01
C MET A 87 -0.63 1.21 -0.46
N PRO A 88 0.46 1.07 0.31
CA PRO A 88 1.68 1.78 0.00
C PRO A 88 2.26 1.26 -1.32
N ALA A 89 2.72 2.21 -2.12
CA ALA A 89 3.35 1.96 -3.40
C ALA A 89 4.74 2.57 -3.41
N CYS A 90 5.72 1.84 -3.94
CA CYS A 90 7.04 2.37 -4.27
C CYS A 90 7.18 2.42 -5.78
N SER A 91 7.38 3.60 -6.33
CA SER A 91 7.32 3.88 -7.77
C SER A 91 8.63 4.46 -8.28
N ASP A 92 9.05 4.05 -9.47
CA ASP A 92 10.10 4.75 -10.20
C ASP A 92 9.59 6.09 -10.78
N LYS A 93 10.49 6.85 -11.40
CA LYS A 93 10.18 8.16 -11.97
C LYS A 93 9.03 8.15 -13.01
N GLU A 94 8.89 7.11 -13.83
CA GLU A 94 7.88 7.06 -14.89
C GLU A 94 6.54 6.58 -14.32
N ALA A 95 6.58 5.62 -13.39
CA ALA A 95 5.44 5.20 -12.60
C ALA A 95 4.80 6.37 -11.82
N ILE A 96 5.62 7.29 -11.28
CA ILE A 96 5.13 8.51 -10.63
C ILE A 96 4.37 9.40 -11.62
N LYS A 97 4.89 9.60 -12.85
CA LYS A 97 4.18 10.36 -13.90
C LYS A 97 2.83 9.71 -14.24
N TRP A 98 2.80 8.38 -14.35
CA TRP A 98 1.57 7.63 -14.59
C TRP A 98 0.55 7.85 -13.47
N MET A 99 0.97 7.71 -12.21
CA MET A 99 0.11 7.89 -11.04
C MET A 99 -0.47 9.30 -10.95
N MET A 100 0.34 10.33 -11.18
CA MET A 100 -0.14 11.72 -11.21
C MET A 100 -1.16 11.94 -12.32
N ALA A 101 -0.89 11.44 -13.53
CA ALA A 101 -1.82 11.56 -14.64
C ALA A 101 -3.14 10.80 -14.38
N TYR A 102 -3.07 9.60 -13.80
CA TYR A 102 -4.25 8.83 -13.38
C TYR A 102 -5.11 9.60 -12.37
N MET A 103 -4.50 10.15 -11.31
CA MET A 103 -5.21 10.94 -10.30
C MET A 103 -5.84 12.22 -10.87
N GLU A 104 -5.21 12.81 -11.90
CA GLU A 104 -5.73 13.99 -12.60
C GLU A 104 -6.73 13.66 -13.72
N GLY A 105 -6.99 12.38 -14.01
CA GLY A 105 -7.84 11.97 -15.12
C GLY A 105 -7.25 12.31 -16.50
N LYS A 106 -5.92 12.32 -16.64
CA LYS A 106 -5.19 12.66 -17.86
C LYS A 106 -4.43 11.47 -18.43
N THR A 107 -4.03 11.59 -19.70
CA THR A 107 -3.15 10.61 -20.36
C THR A 107 -1.72 10.70 -19.82
N PRO A 108 -1.17 9.60 -19.28
CA PRO A 108 0.25 9.52 -18.89
C PRO A 108 1.19 9.88 -20.04
N GLN A 109 2.23 10.67 -19.77
CA GLN A 109 3.29 10.99 -20.74
C GLN A 109 4.61 10.42 -20.21
N LEU A 110 4.95 9.20 -20.65
CA LEU A 110 6.12 8.48 -20.16
C LEU A 110 7.26 8.48 -21.19
N ASP A 111 8.50 8.57 -20.72
CA ASP A 111 9.68 8.51 -21.59
C ASP A 111 10.04 7.04 -21.94
N ASN A 112 9.78 6.14 -21.00
CA ASN A 112 9.94 4.69 -21.05
C ASN A 112 8.92 4.03 -20.11
N ASP A 113 8.82 2.70 -20.11
CA ASP A 113 7.94 2.00 -19.18
C ASP A 113 8.35 2.28 -17.73
N GLY A 114 7.36 2.37 -16.84
CA GLY A 114 7.55 2.59 -15.41
C GLY A 114 7.23 1.36 -14.58
N TRP A 115 7.79 1.31 -13.38
CA TRP A 115 7.65 0.19 -12.44
C TRP A 115 7.17 0.65 -11.06
N MET A 116 6.26 -0.12 -10.46
CA MET A 116 5.66 0.19 -9.16
C MET A 116 5.45 -1.08 -8.35
N TRP A 117 6.02 -1.12 -7.15
CA TRP A 117 5.82 -2.19 -6.19
C TRP A 117 4.67 -1.87 -5.23
N MET A 118 3.82 -2.85 -4.98
CA MET A 118 2.78 -2.82 -3.94
C MET A 118 2.78 -4.13 -3.17
N LEU A 119 3.84 -4.37 -2.38
CA LEU A 119 3.98 -5.61 -1.60
C LEU A 119 2.95 -5.79 -0.48
N HIS A 120 2.18 -4.75 -0.17
CA HIS A 120 1.04 -4.85 0.76
C HIS A 120 -0.30 -5.03 0.06
N GLY A 121 -0.34 -4.99 -1.27
CA GLY A 121 -1.56 -5.09 -2.05
C GLY A 121 -2.43 -3.83 -2.01
N ASP A 122 -3.65 -3.96 -2.52
CA ASP A 122 -4.67 -2.92 -2.59
C ASP A 122 -5.94 -3.32 -1.83
N VAL A 123 -6.80 -2.35 -1.50
CA VAL A 123 -8.06 -2.61 -0.79
C VAL A 123 -9.25 -2.86 -1.74
N GLY A 124 -8.96 -3.12 -3.01
CA GLY A 124 -9.93 -3.58 -3.98
C GLY A 124 -10.31 -2.56 -5.06
N GLU A 125 -10.24 -3.02 -6.30
CA GLU A 125 -10.59 -2.25 -7.50
C GLU A 125 -11.35 -3.12 -8.52
N ASP A 126 -12.11 -2.47 -9.40
CA ASP A 126 -12.68 -3.12 -10.59
C ASP A 126 -11.61 -3.24 -11.68
N ASN A 127 -11.18 -4.46 -11.97
CA ASN A 127 -10.14 -4.70 -12.97
C ASN A 127 -10.45 -4.14 -14.38
N SER A 128 -11.73 -4.01 -14.73
CA SER A 128 -12.17 -3.55 -16.04
C SER A 128 -12.42 -2.02 -16.13
N LYS A 129 -12.60 -1.35 -14.99
CA LYS A 129 -13.02 0.06 -14.93
C LYS A 129 -12.22 0.87 -13.90
N ALA A 130 -11.43 1.81 -14.41
CA ALA A 130 -10.73 2.79 -13.60
C ALA A 130 -11.67 3.60 -12.69
N GLY A 131 -11.23 3.87 -11.45
CA GLY A 131 -11.94 4.72 -10.50
C GLY A 131 -13.11 4.09 -9.75
N VAL A 132 -13.40 2.80 -9.95
CA VAL A 132 -14.41 2.08 -9.15
C VAL A 132 -13.78 1.53 -7.87
N LEU A 133 -14.06 2.18 -6.74
CA LEU A 133 -13.43 1.92 -5.43
C LEU A 133 -14.33 1.21 -4.42
N ASN A 134 -15.52 0.76 -4.84
CA ASN A 134 -16.44 0.00 -4.00
C ASN A 134 -16.93 -1.25 -4.75
N LYS A 135 -16.91 -2.40 -4.08
CA LYS A 135 -17.33 -3.69 -4.65
C LYS A 135 -18.73 -3.69 -5.25
N ASN A 136 -19.67 -2.97 -4.62
CA ASN A 136 -21.06 -2.91 -5.07
C ASN A 136 -21.23 -2.19 -6.42
N ASP A 137 -20.28 -1.33 -6.79
CA ASP A 137 -20.29 -0.57 -8.04
C ASP A 137 -19.50 -1.29 -9.16
N SER A 138 -18.84 -2.40 -8.82
CA SER A 138 -18.00 -3.16 -9.74
C SER A 138 -18.82 -4.00 -10.73
N THR A 139 -18.26 -4.12 -11.92
CA THR A 139 -18.67 -5.09 -12.95
C THR A 139 -18.63 -6.51 -12.36
N PRO A 140 -19.68 -7.32 -12.54
CA PRO A 140 -19.73 -8.67 -11.97
C PRO A 140 -18.48 -9.49 -12.32
N GLY A 141 -17.83 -10.03 -11.28
CA GLY A 141 -16.62 -10.84 -11.42
C GLY A 141 -15.33 -10.06 -11.72
N GLN A 142 -15.34 -8.72 -11.72
CA GLN A 142 -14.16 -7.91 -11.98
C GLN A 142 -13.54 -7.29 -10.72
N TRP A 143 -14.16 -7.45 -9.56
CA TRP A 143 -13.58 -6.98 -8.30
C TRP A 143 -12.40 -7.84 -7.87
N ILE A 144 -11.28 -7.21 -7.56
CA ILE A 144 -10.09 -7.86 -6.99
C ILE A 144 -9.53 -7.00 -5.87
N GLU A 145 -9.53 -7.53 -4.63
CA GLU A 145 -8.70 -7.05 -3.51
C GLU A 145 -7.39 -7.84 -3.53
N SER A 146 -6.33 -7.19 -4.00
CA SER A 146 -5.09 -7.85 -4.35
C SER A 146 -4.08 -7.86 -3.21
N GLY A 147 -3.24 -8.89 -3.19
CA GLY A 147 -2.08 -9.01 -2.32
C GLY A 147 -0.81 -8.47 -2.98
N PRO A 148 0.38 -8.91 -2.54
CA PRO A 148 1.65 -8.41 -3.05
C PRO A 148 1.78 -8.57 -4.58
N HIS A 149 2.19 -7.51 -5.27
CA HIS A 149 2.44 -7.53 -6.71
C HIS A 149 3.43 -6.43 -7.15
N LEU A 150 3.95 -6.59 -8.38
CA LEU A 150 4.66 -5.56 -9.14
C LEU A 150 3.74 -5.09 -10.28
N MET A 151 3.86 -3.83 -10.66
CA MET A 151 3.17 -3.27 -11.81
C MET A 151 4.14 -2.73 -12.85
N LEU A 152 3.76 -2.90 -14.12
CA LEU A 152 4.37 -2.25 -15.27
C LEU A 152 3.40 -1.23 -15.84
N MET A 153 3.81 0.02 -15.87
CA MET A 153 3.09 1.10 -16.53
C MET A 153 3.71 1.26 -17.92
N PRO A 154 3.05 0.78 -18.99
CA PRO A 154 3.63 0.84 -20.32
C PRO A 154 3.69 2.29 -20.80
N LYS A 155 4.76 2.64 -21.53
CA LYS A 155 4.81 3.89 -22.28
C LYS A 155 3.69 3.96 -23.33
N ASP A 156 3.43 2.84 -23.98
CA ASP A 156 2.36 2.69 -24.96
C ASP A 156 1.35 1.64 -24.47
N PRO A 157 0.18 2.06 -23.94
CA PRO A 157 -0.85 1.13 -23.47
C PRO A 157 -1.33 0.13 -24.53
N SER A 158 -1.26 0.47 -25.82
CA SER A 158 -1.70 -0.44 -26.90
C SER A 158 -0.80 -1.67 -27.05
N SER A 159 0.43 -1.61 -26.51
CA SER A 159 1.32 -2.78 -26.41
C SER A 159 0.72 -3.94 -25.60
N LEU A 160 -0.30 -3.65 -24.76
CA LEU A 160 -0.98 -4.63 -23.91
C LEU A 160 -2.23 -5.25 -24.54
N ASP A 161 -2.65 -4.83 -25.75
CA ASP A 161 -3.96 -5.21 -26.34
C ASP A 161 -4.17 -6.73 -26.52
N ASN A 162 -3.09 -7.50 -26.61
CA ASN A 162 -3.12 -8.96 -26.76
C ASN A 162 -2.88 -9.72 -25.44
N MET A 163 -2.67 -9.03 -24.33
CA MET A 163 -2.52 -9.66 -23.02
C MET A 163 -3.89 -10.02 -22.45
N ASN A 164 -3.91 -11.05 -21.59
CA ASN A 164 -5.11 -11.44 -20.86
C ASN A 164 -5.43 -10.40 -19.77
N ALA A 165 -6.71 -10.29 -19.40
CA ALA A 165 -7.19 -9.47 -18.28
C ALA A 165 -7.78 -10.34 -17.16
N ASP A 166 -7.47 -11.63 -17.15
CA ASP A 166 -8.01 -12.59 -16.19
C ASP A 166 -7.06 -12.72 -15.01
N PHE A 167 -7.41 -12.05 -13.91
CA PHE A 167 -6.63 -12.09 -12.67
C PHE A 167 -6.75 -13.41 -11.90
N THR A 168 -7.57 -14.38 -12.35
CA THR A 168 -7.83 -15.63 -11.59
C THR A 168 -6.92 -16.79 -11.94
N ASN A 169 -6.10 -16.67 -13.00
CA ASN A 169 -5.22 -17.74 -13.47
C ASN A 169 -3.79 -17.68 -12.91
N GLY A 170 -3.46 -16.65 -12.13
CA GLY A 170 -2.15 -16.47 -11.48
C GLY A 170 -1.05 -15.92 -12.39
N ALA A 171 -1.30 -15.75 -13.69
CA ALA A 171 -0.36 -15.14 -14.62
C ALA A 171 -0.42 -13.60 -14.51
N PRO A 172 0.61 -12.90 -15.04
CA PRO A 172 0.50 -11.47 -15.28
C PRO A 172 -0.71 -11.15 -16.16
N TYR A 173 -1.44 -10.10 -15.81
CA TYR A 173 -2.68 -9.72 -16.48
C TYR A 173 -2.78 -8.19 -16.60
N VAL A 174 -3.65 -7.71 -17.48
CA VAL A 174 -3.89 -6.28 -17.69
C VAL A 174 -5.04 -5.81 -16.81
N MET A 175 -4.78 -4.76 -16.03
CA MET A 175 -5.80 -3.95 -15.41
C MET A 175 -6.17 -2.76 -16.30
N PHE A 176 -7.45 -2.41 -16.32
CA PHE A 176 -8.08 -1.40 -17.17
C PHE A 176 -7.78 -1.59 -18.67
N PRO A 177 -8.01 -2.79 -19.24
CA PRO A 177 -7.67 -3.08 -20.63
C PRO A 177 -8.36 -2.12 -21.60
N LYS A 178 -7.66 -1.77 -22.71
CA LYS A 178 -8.13 -0.87 -23.77
C LYS A 178 -8.41 0.57 -23.31
N THR A 179 -7.76 1.00 -22.23
CA THR A 179 -7.80 2.38 -21.74
C THR A 179 -6.42 3.03 -21.76
N ILE A 180 -6.37 4.35 -21.63
CA ILE A 180 -5.11 5.12 -21.49
C ILE A 180 -4.37 4.84 -20.16
N TRP A 181 -5.00 4.12 -19.23
CA TRP A 181 -4.44 3.73 -17.93
C TRP A 181 -4.22 2.22 -17.85
N ALA A 182 -4.23 1.50 -18.97
CA ALA A 182 -3.90 0.08 -18.96
C ALA A 182 -2.49 -0.12 -18.40
N HIS A 183 -2.35 -1.06 -17.47
CA HIS A 183 -1.07 -1.44 -16.87
C HIS A 183 -1.09 -2.93 -16.56
N VAL A 184 0.11 -3.53 -16.47
CA VAL A 184 0.23 -4.95 -16.14
C VAL A 184 0.34 -5.11 -14.65
N MET A 185 -0.48 -6.00 -14.11
CA MET A 185 -0.38 -6.53 -12.76
C MET A 185 0.43 -7.81 -12.81
N ILE A 186 1.50 -7.89 -12.02
CA ILE A 186 2.41 -9.04 -11.93
C ILE A 186 2.29 -9.61 -10.50
N PRO A 187 1.41 -10.61 -10.29
CA PRO A 187 1.27 -11.29 -9.02
C PRO A 187 2.61 -11.84 -8.49
N VAL A 188 2.84 -11.74 -7.18
CA VAL A 188 3.89 -12.52 -6.50
C VAL A 188 3.29 -13.38 -5.39
N GLU A 189 4.12 -14.13 -4.68
CA GLU A 189 3.67 -15.02 -3.60
C GLU A 189 2.76 -14.28 -2.60
N GLY A 190 1.60 -14.88 -2.30
CA GLY A 190 0.58 -14.28 -1.44
C GLY A 190 -0.40 -13.32 -2.13
N TYR A 191 -0.38 -13.20 -3.46
CA TYR A 191 -1.27 -12.30 -4.21
C TYR A 191 -2.77 -12.48 -3.90
N TYR A 192 -3.24 -13.71 -3.66
CA TYR A 192 -4.66 -13.96 -3.35
C TYR A 192 -4.98 -13.91 -1.85
N LYS A 193 -4.11 -13.35 -1.00
CA LYS A 193 -4.28 -13.44 0.47
C LYS A 193 -5.56 -12.76 0.98
N TYR A 194 -6.05 -11.73 0.30
CA TYR A 194 -7.27 -10.99 0.66
C TYR A 194 -8.53 -11.46 -0.08
N GLN A 195 -8.38 -12.05 -1.27
CA GLN A 195 -9.48 -12.60 -2.06
C GLN A 195 -9.16 -14.03 -2.52
N LYS A 196 -9.23 -14.98 -1.59
CA LYS A 196 -8.81 -16.38 -1.80
C LYS A 196 -9.65 -17.10 -2.85
N GLU A 197 -10.92 -16.73 -2.97
CA GLU A 197 -11.84 -17.27 -3.96
C GLU A 197 -11.45 -16.96 -5.41
N SER A 198 -10.58 -15.97 -5.64
CA SER A 198 -10.02 -15.66 -6.96
C SER A 198 -8.79 -16.47 -7.31
N ALA A 199 -8.24 -17.25 -6.38
CA ALA A 199 -7.03 -18.03 -6.64
C ALA A 199 -7.30 -19.14 -7.67
N PRO A 200 -6.33 -19.48 -8.54
CA PRO A 200 -6.43 -20.62 -9.43
C PRO A 200 -6.73 -21.89 -8.64
N THR A 201 -7.75 -22.62 -9.06
CA THR A 201 -8.05 -23.95 -8.51
C THR A 201 -7.09 -24.97 -9.09
N LYS A 202 -6.67 -25.94 -8.26
CA LYS A 202 -5.91 -27.12 -8.69
C LYS A 202 -6.74 -28.07 -9.55
#